data_AF-A0AAW2KSC7-F1
#
_entry.id   AF-A0AAW2KSC7-F1
#
_cell.length_a   1.000
_cell.length_b   1.000
_cell.length_c   1.000
_cell.angle_alpha   90.00
_cell.angle_beta   90.00
_cell.angle_gamma   90.00
#
_symmetry.space_group_name_H-M   'P 1'
#
loop_
_entity.id
_entity.type
_entity.pdbx_description
1 polymer ?
#
loop_
_entity_poly.entity_id
_entity_poly.type
_entity_poly.pdbx_seq_one_letter_code
_entity_poly.pdbx_strand_id
1 'polypeptide(L)'
;MAIKKGTTPLDSGEIAGVTFIAQHLAEAHFYEDQTNIYLPDVSGRLHSATNLVYNDAPWLLESDGSENLFGSAAISLGAKQAVHKFVHGNISHDIAEKLGVRSFRRILLAESADSMNLSLSGAAEAFGQHESLTTRLRHILEMYADGPAVLFELVQNAEDAGASNVTFFIG
;
A
#
# COMPACT_ATOMS: atom_id res chain seq x y z
N MET A 1 -20.98 -16.53 -24.54
CA MET A 1 -20.07 -15.75 -25.42
C MET A 1 -18.75 -15.39 -24.74
N ALA A 2 -18.72 -14.97 -23.48
CA ALA A 2 -17.48 -14.63 -22.76
C ALA A 2 -16.42 -15.75 -22.73
N ILE A 3 -16.83 -17.01 -22.52
CA ILE A 3 -15.91 -18.17 -22.44
C ILE A 3 -15.16 -18.41 -23.77
N LYS A 4 -15.78 -18.14 -24.92
CA LYS A 4 -15.15 -18.28 -26.25
C LYS A 4 -14.13 -17.17 -26.55
N LYS A 5 -14.22 -16.01 -25.89
CA LYS A 5 -13.31 -14.86 -26.07
C LYS A 5 -12.25 -14.72 -24.97
N GLY A 6 -12.18 -15.65 -24.01
CA GLY A 6 -10.99 -15.79 -23.18
C GLY A 6 -9.77 -16.29 -23.99
N THR A 7 -10.03 -17.02 -25.08
CA THR A 7 -8.99 -17.67 -25.91
C THR A 7 -8.57 -16.86 -27.15
N THR A 8 -9.31 -15.82 -27.53
CA THR A 8 -8.98 -14.95 -28.68
C THR A 8 -9.04 -13.49 -28.28
N PRO A 9 -8.04 -12.66 -28.62
CA PRO A 9 -8.07 -11.23 -28.31
C PRO A 9 -9.23 -10.54 -29.03
N LEU A 10 -9.80 -9.54 -28.38
CA LEU A 10 -10.80 -8.64 -28.95
C LEU A 10 -10.17 -7.72 -30.00
N ASP A 11 -10.92 -7.39 -31.05
CA ASP A 11 -10.53 -6.33 -31.99
C ASP A 11 -10.75 -4.94 -31.38
N SER A 12 -10.09 -3.92 -31.94
CA SER A 12 -10.20 -2.50 -31.55
C SER A 12 -11.65 -2.00 -31.38
N GLY A 13 -12.55 -2.33 -32.31
CA GLY A 13 -13.96 -1.95 -32.21
C GLY A 13 -14.67 -2.66 -31.05
N GLU A 14 -14.28 -3.90 -30.75
CA GLU A 14 -14.84 -4.69 -29.67
C GLU A 14 -14.33 -4.21 -28.30
N ILE A 15 -13.06 -3.83 -28.20
CA ILE A 15 -12.47 -3.22 -27.00
C ILE A 15 -13.21 -1.90 -26.68
N ALA A 16 -13.47 -1.07 -27.68
CA ALA A 16 -14.22 0.18 -27.50
C ALA A 16 -15.66 -0.10 -27.00
N GLY A 17 -16.34 -1.09 -27.59
CA GLY A 17 -17.66 -1.51 -27.15
C GLY A 17 -17.68 -2.02 -25.71
N VAL A 18 -16.71 -2.87 -25.33
CA VAL A 18 -16.59 -3.37 -23.95
C VAL A 18 -16.26 -2.24 -22.97
N THR A 19 -15.43 -1.28 -23.36
CA THR A 19 -15.11 -0.11 -22.53
C THR A 19 -16.35 0.74 -22.28
N PHE A 20 -17.17 0.98 -23.32
CA PHE A 20 -18.41 1.73 -23.19
C PHE A 20 -19.43 1.04 -22.28
N ILE A 21 -19.55 -0.30 -22.41
CA ILE A 21 -20.38 -1.12 -21.53
C ILE A 21 -19.85 -1.05 -20.09
N ALA A 22 -18.55 -1.20 -19.88
CA ALA A 22 -17.93 -1.12 -18.55
C ALA A 22 -18.23 0.23 -17.88
N GLN A 23 -18.14 1.33 -18.62
CA GLN A 23 -18.47 2.66 -18.11
C GLN A 23 -19.95 2.75 -17.69
N HIS A 24 -20.88 2.34 -18.56
CA HIS A 24 -22.32 2.34 -18.24
C HIS A 24 -22.63 1.46 -17.02
N LEU A 25 -21.95 0.31 -16.91
CA LEU A 25 -22.13 -0.59 -15.77
C LEU A 25 -21.62 0.05 -14.47
N ALA A 26 -20.52 0.81 -14.52
CA ALA A 26 -19.97 1.49 -13.35
C ALA A 26 -20.85 2.67 -12.88
N GLU A 27 -21.60 3.29 -13.80
CA GLU A 27 -22.55 4.37 -13.49
C GLU A 27 -23.90 3.85 -12.97
N ALA A 28 -24.32 2.65 -13.38
CA ALA A 28 -25.62 2.08 -13.06
C ALA A 28 -25.82 1.63 -11.59
N HIS A 29 -24.82 1.78 -10.72
CA HIS A 29 -24.88 1.45 -9.29
C HIS A 29 -25.60 0.12 -8.99
N PHE A 30 -25.02 -1.01 -9.45
CA PHE A 30 -25.56 -2.33 -9.12
C PHE A 30 -25.44 -2.59 -7.62
N TYR A 31 -26.59 -2.73 -6.95
CA TYR A 31 -26.71 -3.16 -5.55
C TYR A 31 -27.09 -4.64 -5.39
N GLU A 32 -27.16 -5.40 -6.49
CA GLU A 32 -27.57 -6.81 -6.45
C GLU A 32 -26.44 -7.77 -6.79
N ASP A 33 -26.30 -8.73 -5.87
CA ASP A 33 -25.30 -9.78 -5.82
C ASP A 33 -25.26 -10.66 -7.08
N GLN A 34 -24.03 -11.04 -7.48
CA GLN A 34 -23.68 -12.14 -8.39
C GLN A 34 -23.73 -11.90 -9.91
N THR A 35 -23.61 -10.67 -10.42
CA THR A 35 -23.24 -10.51 -11.84
C THR A 35 -21.73 -10.69 -12.03
N ASN A 36 -21.34 -11.73 -12.77
CA ASN A 36 -19.94 -12.00 -13.08
C ASN A 36 -19.48 -11.07 -14.23
N ILE A 37 -18.82 -9.96 -13.87
CA ILE A 37 -18.37 -8.94 -14.82
C ILE A 37 -17.06 -9.38 -15.46
N TYR A 38 -16.98 -9.26 -16.80
CA TYR A 38 -15.78 -9.58 -17.56
C TYR A 38 -15.19 -8.31 -18.18
N LEU A 39 -13.88 -8.13 -18.02
CA LEU A 39 -13.13 -7.01 -18.57
C LEU A 39 -11.92 -7.51 -19.38
N PRO A 40 -11.46 -6.74 -20.37
CA PRO A 40 -10.27 -7.06 -21.15
C PRO A 40 -9.01 -6.83 -20.32
N ASP A 41 -8.04 -7.73 -20.45
CA ASP A 41 -6.66 -7.48 -20.03
C ASP A 41 -5.88 -6.66 -21.06
N VAL A 42 -4.61 -6.37 -20.77
CA VAL A 42 -3.68 -5.70 -21.69
C VAL A 42 -3.50 -6.39 -23.05
N SER A 43 -3.83 -7.67 -23.16
CA SER A 43 -3.80 -8.43 -24.42
C SER A 43 -5.15 -8.43 -25.16
N GLY A 44 -6.15 -7.71 -24.64
CA GLY A 44 -7.49 -7.65 -25.20
C GLY A 44 -8.32 -8.91 -24.92
N ARG A 45 -7.95 -9.76 -23.96
CA ARG A 45 -8.68 -10.99 -23.63
C ARG A 45 -9.62 -10.77 -22.45
N LEU A 46 -10.82 -11.32 -22.53
CA LEU A 46 -11.81 -11.18 -21.46
C LEU A 46 -11.48 -12.09 -20.27
N HIS A 47 -11.33 -11.47 -19.10
CA HIS A 47 -11.15 -12.11 -17.81
C HIS A 47 -12.19 -11.60 -16.81
N SER A 48 -12.49 -12.40 -15.79
CA SER A 48 -13.33 -11.93 -14.67
C SER A 48 -12.70 -10.69 -14.03
N ALA A 49 -13.49 -9.67 -13.74
CA ALA A 49 -13.01 -8.45 -13.08
C ALA A 49 -12.30 -8.76 -11.75
N THR A 50 -12.78 -9.76 -11.01
CA THR A 50 -12.17 -10.24 -9.76
C THR A 50 -10.78 -10.86 -9.91
N ASN A 51 -10.42 -11.31 -11.12
CA ASN A 51 -9.13 -11.92 -11.44
C ASN A 51 -8.16 -10.93 -12.09
N LEU A 52 -8.60 -9.68 -12.30
CA LEU A 52 -7.80 -8.61 -12.87
C LEU A 52 -7.34 -7.64 -11.78
N VAL A 53 -6.30 -6.90 -12.11
CA VAL A 53 -5.70 -5.89 -11.25
C VAL A 53 -5.43 -4.62 -12.05
N TYR A 54 -5.60 -3.44 -11.45
CA TYR A 54 -5.13 -2.19 -12.05
C TYR A 54 -3.82 -1.73 -11.40
N ASN A 55 -2.90 -1.22 -12.21
CA ASN A 55 -1.59 -0.79 -11.75
C ASN A 55 -1.64 0.65 -11.21
N ASP A 56 -1.89 0.80 -9.91
CA ASP A 56 -1.93 2.07 -9.19
C ASP A 56 -0.60 2.46 -8.54
N ALA A 57 0.46 1.69 -8.78
CA ALA A 57 1.80 1.95 -8.26
C ALA A 57 2.88 1.49 -9.26
N PRO A 58 2.95 2.06 -10.48
CA PRO A 58 3.93 1.66 -11.49
C PRO A 58 5.38 1.88 -11.04
N TRP A 59 5.64 2.88 -10.21
CA TRP A 59 6.97 3.15 -9.61
C TRP A 59 7.49 2.01 -8.72
N LEU A 60 6.65 1.08 -8.29
CA LEU A 60 7.09 -0.10 -7.53
C LEU A 60 7.71 -1.18 -8.43
N LEU A 61 7.54 -1.03 -9.75
CA LEU A 61 7.90 -2.02 -10.77
C LEU A 61 9.09 -1.58 -11.62
N GLU A 62 9.47 -0.31 -11.55
CA GLU A 62 10.61 0.25 -12.28
C GLU A 62 11.92 -0.25 -11.66
N SER A 63 12.49 -1.30 -12.27
CA SER A 63 13.88 -1.71 -12.08
C SER A 63 14.80 -0.91 -13.00
N ASP A 64 14.72 0.41 -12.92
CA ASP A 64 15.42 1.27 -13.87
C ASP A 64 16.88 1.42 -13.47
N GLY A 65 17.73 0.51 -13.97
CA GLY A 65 19.10 0.70 -14.47
C GLY A 65 20.16 1.49 -13.68
N SER A 66 19.84 2.18 -12.59
CA SER A 66 20.80 2.76 -11.67
C SER A 66 21.09 1.73 -10.59
N GLU A 67 22.37 1.60 -10.24
CA GLU A 67 22.82 0.77 -9.13
C GLU A 67 22.25 1.27 -7.81
N ASN A 68 20.97 1.00 -7.58
CA ASN A 68 20.31 1.22 -6.33
C ASN A 68 20.33 -0.10 -5.57
N LEU A 69 20.64 0.00 -4.30
CA LEU A 69 20.85 -1.04 -3.28
C LEU A 69 19.63 -1.98 -3.04
N PHE A 70 18.66 -1.99 -3.96
CA PHE A 70 17.32 -2.55 -3.89
C PHE A 70 17.08 -3.73 -4.85
N GLY A 71 18.14 -4.26 -5.47
CA GLY A 71 18.04 -5.28 -6.53
C GLY A 71 17.29 -6.56 -6.13
N SER A 72 17.29 -6.96 -4.85
CA SER A 72 16.65 -8.22 -4.42
C SER A 72 15.11 -8.14 -4.32
N ALA A 73 14.58 -7.01 -3.86
CA ALA A 73 13.14 -6.81 -3.70
C ALA A 73 12.45 -6.51 -5.03
N ALA A 74 13.07 -5.72 -5.91
CA ALA A 74 12.56 -5.43 -7.25
C ALA A 74 12.46 -6.70 -8.12
N ILE A 75 13.43 -7.61 -8.03
CA ILE A 75 13.38 -8.91 -8.75
C ILE A 75 12.21 -9.77 -8.25
N SER A 76 11.94 -9.79 -6.93
CA SER A 76 10.82 -10.55 -6.35
C SER A 76 9.47 -9.91 -6.69
N LEU A 77 9.38 -8.58 -6.74
CA LEU A 77 8.18 -7.84 -7.11
C LEU A 77 7.88 -7.93 -8.61
N GLY A 78 8.90 -7.89 -9.47
CA GLY A 78 8.78 -8.12 -10.92
C GLY A 78 8.34 -9.56 -11.25
N ALA A 79 8.85 -10.55 -10.50
CA ALA A 79 8.36 -11.93 -10.61
C ALA A 79 6.88 -12.06 -10.19
N LYS A 80 6.44 -11.33 -9.16
CA LYS A 80 5.03 -11.27 -8.75
C LYS A 80 4.16 -10.53 -9.78
N GLN A 81 4.70 -9.52 -10.46
CA GLN A 81 4.01 -8.83 -11.55
C GLN A 81 3.65 -9.78 -12.69
N ALA A 82 4.51 -10.75 -13.02
CA ALA A 82 4.23 -11.77 -14.03
C ALA A 82 3.05 -12.69 -13.67
N VAL A 83 2.67 -12.77 -12.39
CA VAL A 83 1.55 -13.60 -11.91
C VAL A 83 0.22 -12.86 -12.06
N HIS A 84 0.21 -11.53 -11.96
CA HIS A 84 -1.02 -10.74 -12.00
C HIS A 84 -1.38 -10.31 -13.42
N LYS A 85 -2.67 -10.38 -13.75
CA LYS A 85 -3.21 -9.93 -15.03
C LYS A 85 -3.73 -8.51 -14.90
N PHE A 86 -3.18 -7.60 -15.69
CA PHE A 86 -3.56 -6.20 -15.66
C PHE A 86 -4.77 -5.92 -16.56
N VAL A 87 -5.70 -5.09 -16.06
CA VAL A 87 -6.82 -4.58 -16.86
C VAL A 87 -6.31 -3.69 -18.00
N HIS A 88 -7.02 -3.70 -19.14
CA HIS A 88 -6.68 -2.90 -20.31
C HIS A 88 -6.67 -1.39 -19.99
N GLY A 89 -5.68 -0.65 -20.51
CA GLY A 89 -5.47 0.78 -20.22
C GLY A 89 -6.56 1.74 -20.70
N ASN A 90 -7.56 1.26 -21.45
CA ASN A 90 -8.73 2.05 -21.84
C ASN A 90 -9.78 2.13 -20.72
N ILE A 91 -9.63 1.33 -19.66
CA ILE A 91 -10.51 1.33 -18.50
C ILE A 91 -9.80 2.10 -17.39
N SER A 92 -10.43 3.17 -16.90
CA SER A 92 -9.87 3.95 -15.80
C SER A 92 -9.88 3.18 -14.49
N HIS A 93 -8.99 3.55 -13.56
CA HIS A 93 -8.93 2.93 -12.23
C HIS A 93 -10.26 3.06 -11.47
N ASP A 94 -10.95 4.20 -11.59
CA ASP A 94 -12.24 4.44 -10.94
C ASP A 94 -13.34 3.50 -11.46
N ILE A 95 -13.39 3.28 -12.78
CA ILE A 95 -14.33 2.34 -13.40
C ILE A 95 -13.97 0.92 -13.00
N ALA A 96 -12.67 0.57 -13.05
CA ALA A 96 -12.19 -0.76 -12.69
C ALA A 96 -12.53 -1.10 -11.23
N GLU A 97 -12.30 -0.19 -10.28
CA GLU A 97 -12.60 -0.40 -8.85
C GLU A 97 -14.10 -0.58 -8.62
N LYS A 98 -14.96 0.24 -9.25
CA LYS A 98 -16.42 0.09 -9.19
C LYS A 98 -16.93 -1.25 -9.72
N LEU A 99 -16.22 -1.84 -10.69
CA LEU A 99 -16.54 -3.14 -11.28
C LEU A 99 -15.87 -4.32 -10.55
N GLY A 100 -15.19 -4.07 -9.43
CA GLY A 100 -14.61 -5.10 -8.57
C GLY A 100 -13.18 -5.53 -8.92
N VAL A 101 -12.48 -4.77 -9.76
CA VAL A 101 -11.04 -4.97 -10.03
C VAL A 101 -10.23 -4.50 -8.81
N ARG A 102 -9.19 -5.23 -8.44
CA ARG A 102 -8.37 -4.93 -7.25
C ARG A 102 -7.21 -3.97 -7.57
N SER A 103 -6.83 -3.17 -6.57
CA SER A 103 -5.60 -2.37 -6.60
C SER A 103 -4.37 -3.28 -6.47
N PHE A 104 -3.38 -3.09 -7.33
CA PHE A 104 -2.12 -3.82 -7.29
C PHE A 104 -1.35 -3.51 -6.01
N ARG A 105 -1.24 -2.23 -5.65
CA ARG A 105 -0.59 -1.78 -4.42
C ARG A 105 -1.23 -2.41 -3.19
N ARG A 106 -2.56 -2.51 -3.14
CA ARG A 106 -3.31 -3.10 -2.02
C ARG A 106 -3.02 -4.60 -1.88
N ILE A 107 -2.93 -5.33 -2.98
CA ILE A 107 -2.57 -6.76 -2.98
C ILE A 107 -1.15 -6.94 -2.42
N LEU A 108 -0.19 -6.15 -2.89
CA LEU A 108 1.20 -6.27 -2.44
C LEU A 108 1.37 -5.93 -0.95
N LEU A 109 0.65 -4.91 -0.46
CA LEU A 109 0.62 -4.58 0.97
C LEU A 109 0.03 -5.72 1.81
N ALA A 110 -1.08 -6.32 1.37
CA ALA A 110 -1.68 -7.46 2.08
C ALA A 110 -0.75 -8.69 2.11
N GLU A 111 -0.16 -9.05 0.97
CA GLU A 111 0.79 -10.17 0.91
C GLU A 111 2.03 -9.96 1.78
N SER A 112 2.51 -8.72 1.88
CA SER A 112 3.64 -8.39 2.74
C SER A 112 3.33 -8.53 4.23
N ALA A 113 2.07 -8.34 4.63
CA ALA A 113 1.64 -8.51 6.01
C ALA A 113 1.49 -9.99 6.40
N ASP A 114 0.99 -10.82 5.47
CA ASP A 114 0.79 -12.25 5.71
C ASP A 114 2.11 -13.05 5.67
N SER A 115 3.12 -12.52 4.97
CA SER A 115 4.47 -13.09 4.90
C SER A 115 5.45 -12.33 5.78
N MET A 116 5.45 -12.62 7.10
CA MET A 116 6.53 -12.25 8.03
C MET A 116 7.89 -12.93 7.70
N ASN A 117 8.18 -13.20 6.43
CA ASN A 117 9.49 -13.67 5.95
C ASN A 117 9.87 -13.13 4.56
N LEU A 118 9.19 -12.09 4.05
CA LEU A 118 9.78 -11.34 2.94
C LEU A 118 10.69 -10.29 3.53
N SER A 119 11.97 -10.36 3.13
CA SER A 119 13.04 -9.44 3.44
C SER A 119 12.75 -8.03 2.86
N LEU A 120 11.70 -7.38 3.37
CA LEU A 120 11.30 -6.00 3.15
C LEU A 120 12.05 -5.05 4.08
N SER A 121 13.18 -5.49 4.62
CA SER A 121 14.08 -4.71 5.48
C SER A 121 14.67 -3.46 4.79
N GLY A 122 14.30 -3.16 3.54
CA GLY A 122 14.68 -1.92 2.85
C GLY A 122 13.57 -1.21 2.07
N ALA A 123 12.36 -1.79 1.93
CA ALA A 123 11.26 -1.18 1.14
C ALA A 123 10.15 -0.59 2.01
N ALA A 124 9.99 -1.14 3.20
CA ALA A 124 9.29 -0.49 4.29
C ALA A 124 10.37 0.05 5.23
N GLU A 125 11.26 0.93 4.73
CA GLU A 125 11.85 1.89 5.64
C GLU A 125 10.67 2.63 6.25
N ALA A 126 10.46 2.41 7.55
CA ALA A 126 9.44 3.08 8.32
C ALA A 126 9.47 4.56 7.94
N PHE A 127 8.39 5.06 7.35
CA PHE A 127 8.21 6.48 7.12
C PHE A 127 8.34 7.19 8.47
N GLY A 128 9.50 7.82 8.70
CA GLY A 128 9.90 8.42 9.95
C GLY A 128 11.38 8.14 10.20
N GLN A 129 12.20 9.20 10.21
CA GLN A 129 13.59 9.16 10.66
C GLN A 129 13.64 8.45 12.03
N HIS A 130 14.02 7.18 12.06
CA HIS A 130 14.01 6.38 13.29
C HIS A 130 15.21 6.78 14.14
N GLU A 131 15.06 7.82 14.93
CA GLU A 131 15.99 8.10 16.01
C GLU A 131 15.80 7.05 17.11
N SER A 132 16.91 6.42 17.54
CA SER A 132 16.84 5.46 18.64
C SER A 132 16.38 6.15 19.93
N LEU A 133 15.63 5.43 20.78
CA LEU A 133 15.14 5.98 22.05
C LEU A 133 16.26 6.58 22.90
N THR A 134 17.44 5.95 22.90
CA THR A 134 18.60 6.41 23.67
C THR A 134 19.21 7.68 23.10
N THR A 135 19.19 7.89 21.78
CA THR A 135 19.60 9.15 21.15
C THR A 135 18.63 10.28 21.50
N ARG A 136 17.32 10.01 21.42
CA ARG A 136 16.30 11.01 21.76
C ARG A 136 16.36 11.41 23.23
N LEU A 137 16.53 10.44 24.13
CA LEU A 137 16.71 10.69 25.56
C LEU A 137 17.98 11.50 25.83
N ARG A 138 19.08 11.22 25.12
CA ARG A 138 20.33 12.00 25.24
C ARG A 138 20.12 13.47 24.87
N HIS A 139 19.51 13.74 23.72
CA HIS A 139 19.24 15.12 23.28
C HIS A 139 18.33 15.87 24.26
N ILE A 140 17.31 15.20 24.82
CA ILE A 140 16.47 15.78 25.87
C ILE A 140 17.32 16.12 27.09
N LEU A 141 18.16 15.20 27.57
CA LEU A 141 19.03 15.46 28.73
C LEU A 141 20.02 16.60 28.49
N GLU A 142 20.55 16.75 27.27
CA GLU A 142 21.42 17.86 26.88
C GLU A 142 20.71 19.22 26.98
N MET A 143 19.39 19.28 26.74
CA MET A 143 18.59 20.50 26.92
C MET A 143 18.38 20.87 28.41
N TYR A 144 18.60 19.92 29.34
CA TYR A 144 18.43 20.09 30.79
C TYR A 144 19.78 20.16 31.54
N ALA A 145 20.83 20.66 30.89
CA ALA A 145 22.21 20.64 31.38
C ALA A 145 22.43 21.27 32.78
N ASP A 146 21.52 22.12 33.25
CA ASP A 146 21.73 22.92 34.45
C ASP A 146 21.51 22.17 35.77
N GLY A 147 20.77 21.03 35.81
CA GLY A 147 20.70 20.14 36.98
C GLY A 147 19.50 20.34 37.93
N PRO A 148 19.30 21.50 38.59
CA PRO A 148 18.18 21.74 39.50
C PRO A 148 16.78 21.66 38.88
N ALA A 149 16.67 21.85 37.55
CA ALA A 149 15.40 21.76 36.83
C ALA A 149 14.68 20.42 37.10
N VAL A 150 15.43 19.33 37.19
CA VAL A 150 14.88 17.99 37.43
C VAL A 150 14.13 17.91 38.76
N LEU A 151 14.62 18.55 39.82
CA LEU A 151 13.94 18.55 41.11
C LEU A 151 12.62 19.34 41.05
N PHE A 152 12.58 20.44 40.30
CA PHE A 152 11.36 21.23 40.12
C PHE A 152 10.31 20.48 39.30
N GLU A 153 10.71 19.78 38.25
CA GLU A 153 9.82 18.91 37.48
C GLU A 153 9.24 17.78 38.36
N LEU A 154 10.05 17.18 39.24
CA LEU A 154 9.56 16.18 40.19
C LEU A 154 8.56 16.74 41.20
N VAL A 155 8.73 17.98 41.65
CA VAL A 155 7.75 18.67 42.51
C VAL A 155 6.47 18.97 41.74
N GLN A 156 6.56 19.46 40.50
CA GLN A 156 5.39 19.74 39.66
C GLN A 156 4.60 18.47 39.35
N ASN A 157 5.27 17.38 39.01
CA ASN A 157 4.63 16.08 38.82
C ASN A 157 3.88 15.61 40.08
N ALA A 158 4.42 15.91 41.27
CA ALA A 158 3.77 15.59 42.53
C ALA A 158 2.55 16.49 42.80
N GLU A 159 2.63 17.78 42.46
CA GLU A 159 1.51 18.72 42.52
C GLU A 159 0.38 18.32 41.56
N ASP A 160 0.69 18.00 40.31
CA ASP A 160 -0.27 17.51 39.30
C ASP A 160 -0.96 16.22 39.73
N ALA A 161 -0.25 15.37 40.47
CA ALA A 161 -0.80 14.15 41.07
C ALA A 161 -1.58 14.40 42.38
N GLY A 162 -1.62 15.64 42.89
CA GLY A 162 -2.34 16.03 44.11
C GLY A 162 -1.62 15.66 45.42
N ALA A 163 -0.31 15.44 45.40
CA ALA A 163 0.47 15.08 46.58
C ALA A 163 0.56 16.25 47.58
N SER A 164 0.39 15.96 48.88
CA SER A 164 0.51 16.97 49.94
C SER A 164 1.92 17.10 50.52
N ASN A 165 2.81 16.13 50.25
CA ASN A 165 4.19 16.12 50.73
C ASN A 165 5.11 15.50 49.67
N VAL A 166 6.31 16.05 49.53
CA VAL A 166 7.40 15.53 48.70
C VAL A 166 8.63 15.38 49.59
N THR A 167 9.33 14.24 49.53
CA THR A 167 10.54 13.99 50.32
C THR A 167 11.64 13.46 49.43
N PHE A 168 12.78 14.15 49.39
CA PHE A 168 13.98 13.74 48.67
C PHE A 168 14.98 13.12 49.65
N PHE A 169 15.51 11.95 49.29
CA PHE A 169 16.62 11.31 50.02
C PHE A 169 17.83 11.26 49.09
N ILE A 170 18.96 11.75 49.57
CA ILE A 170 20.26 11.62 48.89
C ILE A 170 21.09 10.65 49.72
N GLY A 171 21.59 9.59 49.09
CA GLY A 171 22.42 8.54 49.67
C GLY A 171 23.79 8.46 49.02
#